data_AF-A0A5N6GW48-F1
#
_entry.id   AF-A0A5N6GW48-F1
#
_cell.length_a   1.000
_cell.length_b   1.000
_cell.length_c   1.000
_cell.angle_alpha   90.00
_cell.angle_beta   90.00
_cell.angle_gamma   90.00
#
_symmetry.space_group_name_H-M   'P 1'
#
loop_
_entity.id
_entity.type
_entity.pdbx_description
1 polymer ?
#
loop_
_entity_poly.entity_id
_entity_poly.type
_entity_poly.pdbx_seq_one_letter_code
_entity_poly.pdbx_strand_id
1 'polypeptide(L)'
;MADENIYIFCRSGNTLARQKMYRPTTKNEWWFCGTLLLQALLVIILEIFILVQWQSWVNPNIIQITPSYVVPVGMGIVVFACIYEVILSIDAIHHNNNISLLAVCLTNVCIVVYAVMQYIKMREVTDSLQGTADGMGNPLVDWSRDIWPSMRPAEFAIPAVLTISSLVIIPAAYRLHKDYAWAIYKRIHGSPELRLRYLAYEIYLVLIKFDFFFLTGFIIQYDLIDVHFAEPEYSLTMALIPASLLVMVAGIYCVKSGLRVAMMVVIVCFLGSIAYLLSRIVVLCGNSQRAHTVGREMMLFFAVVALVLIVMTVGCAVQCILNLSYGLQVGRPDSRWPQSSHAFQTLDAPMSPSIQDTRYHRRLSLD
;
A
#
# COMPACT_ATOMS: atom_id res chain seq x y z
N MET A 1 8.92 -30.88 14.24
CA MET A 1 7.47 -30.78 13.95
C MET A 1 6.93 -29.34 13.94
N ALA A 2 7.72 -28.33 14.32
CA ALA A 2 7.32 -26.91 14.18
C ALA A 2 7.63 -26.31 12.78
N ASP A 3 8.53 -26.92 12.01
CA ASP A 3 8.98 -26.39 10.72
C ASP A 3 8.08 -26.73 9.53
N GLU A 4 7.26 -27.79 9.64
CA GLU A 4 6.24 -28.08 8.64
C GLU A 4 5.15 -27.01 8.66
N ASN A 5 4.89 -26.34 9.79
CA ASN A 5 3.83 -25.35 9.89
C ASN A 5 4.14 -24.04 9.17
N ILE A 6 5.41 -23.58 9.09
CA ILE A 6 5.75 -22.39 8.29
C ILE A 6 5.69 -22.70 6.80
N TYR A 7 6.24 -23.85 6.38
CA TYR A 7 6.18 -24.27 4.99
C TYR A 7 4.75 -24.59 4.54
N ILE A 8 3.90 -25.15 5.41
CA ILE A 8 2.47 -25.35 5.16
C ILE A 8 1.73 -24.01 5.17
N PHE A 9 2.09 -23.02 5.99
CA PHE A 9 1.50 -21.67 5.92
C PHE A 9 1.85 -20.95 4.61
N CYS A 10 3.09 -21.12 4.11
CA CYS A 10 3.49 -20.61 2.80
C CYS A 10 2.88 -21.39 1.62
N ARG A 11 2.69 -22.71 1.74
CA ARG A 11 2.15 -23.57 0.68
C ARG A 11 0.61 -23.62 0.66
N SER A 12 -0.05 -23.32 1.78
CA SER A 12 -1.52 -23.19 1.86
C SER A 12 -2.04 -21.96 1.10
N GLY A 13 -1.17 -21.10 0.57
CA GLY A 13 -1.51 -20.07 -0.39
C GLY A 13 -1.57 -20.54 -1.85
N ASN A 14 -1.24 -21.81 -2.15
CA ASN A 14 -1.18 -22.36 -3.51
C ASN A 14 -2.36 -23.27 -3.89
N THR A 15 -3.41 -23.38 -3.08
CA THR A 15 -4.68 -23.91 -3.58
C THR A 15 -5.32 -22.83 -4.44
N LEU A 16 -5.34 -23.07 -5.75
CA LEU A 16 -6.10 -22.36 -6.79
C LEU A 16 -7.63 -22.44 -6.51
N ALA A 17 -8.06 -21.89 -5.37
CA ALA A 17 -9.45 -21.65 -5.08
C ALA A 17 -9.82 -20.36 -5.82
N ARG A 18 -10.43 -20.54 -7.00
CA ARG A 18 -11.34 -19.61 -7.68
C ARG A 18 -11.42 -18.26 -6.95
N GLN A 19 -10.69 -17.24 -7.42
CA GLN A 19 -10.71 -15.87 -6.91
C GLN A 19 -12.15 -15.33 -6.94
N LYS A 20 -12.97 -15.69 -5.95
CA LYS A 20 -14.16 -14.94 -5.60
C LYS A 20 -13.64 -13.71 -4.89
N MET A 21 -13.94 -12.53 -5.43
CA MET A 21 -13.71 -11.27 -4.74
C MET A 21 -14.22 -11.41 -3.31
N TYR A 22 -13.30 -11.33 -2.35
CA TYR A 22 -13.61 -11.52 -0.95
C TYR A 22 -14.64 -10.48 -0.52
N ARG A 23 -15.71 -10.94 0.14
CA ARG A 23 -16.75 -10.06 0.69
C ARG A 23 -16.52 -9.91 2.20
N PRO A 24 -16.50 -8.69 2.74
CA PRO A 24 -16.42 -8.46 4.18
C PRO A 24 -17.52 -9.26 4.90
N THR A 25 -17.13 -9.96 5.97
CA THR A 25 -18.02 -10.89 6.67
C THR A 25 -18.48 -10.32 8.00
N THR A 26 -17.63 -9.55 8.67
CA THR A 26 -17.96 -8.94 9.97
C THR A 26 -18.44 -7.50 9.81
N LYS A 27 -19.23 -7.01 10.78
CA LYS A 27 -19.69 -5.62 10.80
C LYS A 27 -18.52 -4.62 10.81
N ASN A 28 -17.45 -4.94 11.53
CA ASN A 28 -16.28 -4.07 11.64
C ASN A 28 -15.50 -4.00 10.30
N GLU A 29 -15.36 -5.12 9.59
CA GLU A 29 -14.77 -5.17 8.24
C GLU A 29 -15.57 -4.32 7.24
N TRP A 30 -16.91 -4.39 7.32
CA TRP A 30 -17.81 -3.56 6.50
C TRP A 30 -17.66 -2.07 6.80
N TRP A 31 -17.54 -1.68 8.07
CA TRP A 31 -17.28 -0.29 8.42
C TRP A 31 -15.92 0.18 7.88
N PHE A 32 -14.86 -0.61 8.04
CA PHE A 32 -13.53 -0.23 7.59
C PHE A 32 -13.44 -0.08 6.06
N CYS A 33 -13.78 -1.12 5.29
CA CYS A 33 -13.74 -1.05 3.83
C CYS A 33 -14.83 -0.15 3.25
N GLY A 34 -16.02 -0.12 3.86
CA GLY A 34 -17.13 0.73 3.42
C GLY A 34 -16.81 2.21 3.54
N THR A 35 -16.16 2.62 4.63
CA THR A 35 -15.70 4.01 4.79
C THR A 35 -14.65 4.38 3.76
N LEU A 36 -13.64 3.54 3.52
CA LEU A 36 -12.61 3.82 2.51
C LEU A 36 -13.18 3.85 1.08
N LEU A 37 -14.14 2.98 0.78
CA LEU A 37 -14.81 2.99 -0.52
C LEU A 37 -15.68 4.24 -0.70
N LEU A 38 -16.44 4.64 0.32
CA LEU A 38 -17.21 5.88 0.28
C LEU A 38 -16.29 7.12 0.17
N GLN A 39 -15.19 7.14 0.94
CA GLN A 39 -14.14 8.17 0.85
C GLN A 39 -13.63 8.28 -0.58
N ALA A 40 -13.21 7.17 -1.19
CA ALA A 40 -12.69 7.15 -2.55
C ALA A 40 -13.71 7.66 -3.57
N LEU A 41 -14.98 7.24 -3.47
CA LEU A 41 -16.04 7.71 -4.37
C LEU A 41 -16.27 9.22 -4.25
N LEU A 42 -16.37 9.74 -3.02
CA LEU A 42 -16.59 11.17 -2.78
C LEU A 42 -15.41 12.01 -3.26
N VAL A 43 -14.18 11.59 -2.97
CA VAL A 43 -12.97 12.29 -3.40
C VAL A 43 -12.86 12.28 -4.93
N ILE A 44 -13.09 11.13 -5.59
CA ILE A 44 -13.06 11.05 -7.07
C ILE A 44 -14.10 11.98 -7.70
N ILE A 45 -15.32 12.08 -7.14
CA ILE A 45 -16.33 13.01 -7.65
C ILE A 45 -15.87 14.47 -7.53
N LEU A 46 -15.27 14.84 -6.40
CA LEU A 46 -14.73 16.19 -6.18
C LEU A 46 -13.57 16.48 -7.14
N GLU A 47 -12.64 15.55 -7.31
CA GLU A 47 -11.50 15.65 -8.23
C GLU A 47 -11.95 15.80 -9.69
N ILE A 48 -12.95 15.03 -10.13
CA ILE A 48 -13.53 15.17 -11.47
C ILE A 48 -14.16 16.55 -11.66
N PHE A 49 -14.90 17.05 -10.65
CA PHE A 49 -15.48 18.39 -10.71
C PHE A 49 -14.40 19.46 -10.88
N ILE A 50 -13.32 19.39 -10.08
CA ILE A 50 -12.20 20.34 -10.15
C ILE A 50 -11.51 20.26 -11.51
N LEU A 51 -11.27 19.06 -12.03
CA LEU A 51 -10.67 18.85 -13.34
C LEU A 51 -11.51 19.46 -14.47
N VAL A 52 -12.85 19.33 -14.42
CA VAL A 52 -13.75 19.95 -15.40
C VAL A 52 -13.67 21.47 -15.33
N GLN A 53 -13.64 22.05 -14.13
CA GLN A 53 -13.47 23.50 -13.97
C GLN A 53 -12.13 23.96 -14.54
N TRP A 54 -11.06 23.22 -14.26
CA TRP A 54 -9.70 23.49 -14.75
C TRP A 54 -9.64 23.47 -16.26
N GLN A 55 -10.13 22.39 -16.88
CA GLN A 55 -10.15 22.23 -18.34
C GLN A 55 -11.01 23.29 -19.03
N SER A 56 -12.07 23.77 -18.38
CA SER A 56 -12.85 24.87 -18.96
C SER A 56 -12.03 26.16 -19.04
N TRP A 57 -11.18 26.41 -18.03
CA TRP A 57 -10.48 27.68 -17.81
C TRP A 57 -9.18 27.82 -18.58
N VAL A 58 -8.46 26.71 -18.77
CA VAL A 58 -7.17 26.71 -19.46
C VAL A 58 -7.35 26.62 -20.97
N ASN A 59 -6.51 27.34 -21.71
CA ASN A 59 -6.43 27.21 -23.16
C ASN A 59 -5.47 26.07 -23.57
N PRO A 60 -5.63 25.45 -24.75
CA PRO A 60 -4.80 24.32 -25.18
C PRO A 60 -3.29 24.61 -25.25
N ASN A 61 -2.88 25.87 -25.39
CA ASN A 61 -1.48 26.29 -25.41
C ASN A 61 -0.79 26.22 -24.03
N ILE A 62 -1.53 26.01 -22.94
CA ILE A 62 -0.98 25.96 -21.58
C ILE A 62 0.02 24.81 -21.36
N ILE A 63 -0.03 23.76 -22.19
CA ILE A 63 0.86 22.59 -22.10
C ILE A 63 2.34 22.92 -22.31
N GLN A 64 2.65 24.12 -22.81
CA GLN A 64 4.02 24.59 -23.03
C GLN A 64 4.75 24.96 -21.74
N ILE A 65 4.00 25.17 -20.64
CA ILE A 65 4.57 25.61 -19.37
C ILE A 65 4.40 24.53 -18.29
N THR A 66 5.45 24.32 -17.52
CA THR A 66 5.49 23.35 -16.41
C THR A 66 4.39 23.53 -15.35
N PRO A 67 4.04 24.75 -14.89
CA PRO A 67 3.04 24.94 -13.83
C PRO A 67 1.66 24.38 -14.18
N SER A 68 1.35 24.24 -15.48
CA SER A 68 0.07 23.68 -15.95
C SER A 68 -0.15 22.23 -15.58
N TYR A 69 0.94 21.48 -15.32
CA TYR A 69 0.89 20.06 -14.98
C TYR A 69 0.67 19.82 -13.49
N VAL A 70 0.98 20.78 -12.62
CA VAL A 70 0.92 20.63 -11.15
C VAL A 70 -0.47 20.22 -10.69
N VAL A 71 -1.50 20.90 -11.22
CA VAL A 71 -2.90 20.64 -10.90
C VAL A 71 -3.37 19.26 -11.39
N PRO A 72 -3.34 18.94 -12.71
CA PRO A 72 -3.80 17.63 -13.20
C PRO A 72 -3.02 16.45 -12.65
N VAL A 73 -1.70 16.58 -12.45
CA VAL A 73 -0.88 15.54 -11.84
C VAL A 73 -1.24 15.37 -10.35
N GLY A 74 -1.45 16.47 -9.63
CA GLY A 74 -1.87 16.44 -8.23
C GLY A 74 -3.18 15.67 -8.02
N MET A 75 -4.21 16.03 -8.78
CA MET A 75 -5.52 15.36 -8.78
C MET A 75 -5.40 13.88 -9.14
N GLY A 76 -4.62 13.55 -10.18
CA GLY A 76 -4.39 12.17 -10.59
C GLY A 76 -3.77 11.31 -9.49
N ILE A 77 -2.89 11.90 -8.68
CA ILE A 77 -2.24 11.21 -7.55
C ILE A 77 -3.18 11.00 -6.39
N VAL A 78 -4.06 11.94 -6.06
CA VAL A 78 -5.09 11.73 -5.04
C VAL A 78 -6.05 10.61 -5.45
N VAL A 79 -6.50 10.62 -6.71
CA VAL A 79 -7.35 9.55 -7.26
C VAL A 79 -6.64 8.20 -7.19
N PHE A 80 -5.38 8.13 -7.63
CA PHE A 80 -4.57 6.92 -7.52
C PHE A 80 -4.44 6.45 -6.07
N ALA A 81 -4.20 7.37 -5.13
CA ALA A 81 -4.06 7.06 -3.71
C ALA A 81 -5.34 6.47 -3.11
N CYS A 82 -6.50 7.08 -3.37
CA CYS A 82 -7.77 6.56 -2.88
C CYS A 82 -8.09 5.17 -3.44
N ILE A 83 -7.82 4.92 -4.73
CA ILE A 83 -8.03 3.61 -5.34
C ILE A 83 -7.07 2.58 -4.74
N TYR A 84 -5.79 2.94 -4.63
CA TYR A 84 -4.76 2.06 -4.08
C TYR A 84 -5.05 1.69 -2.62
N GLU A 85 -5.49 2.66 -1.81
CA GLU A 85 -5.87 2.46 -0.42
C GLU A 85 -7.07 1.51 -0.26
N VAL A 86 -8.09 1.62 -1.12
CA VAL A 86 -9.21 0.68 -1.14
C VAL A 86 -8.71 -0.74 -1.46
N ILE A 87 -7.83 -0.91 -2.46
CA ILE A 87 -7.24 -2.22 -2.80
C ILE A 87 -6.47 -2.79 -1.61
N LEU A 88 -5.63 -1.97 -0.95
CA LEU A 88 -4.88 -2.39 0.23
C LEU A 88 -5.78 -2.74 1.42
N SER A 89 -6.90 -2.05 1.59
CA SER A 89 -7.86 -2.36 2.66
C SER A 89 -8.49 -3.74 2.48
N ILE A 90 -8.84 -4.09 1.24
CA ILE A 90 -9.39 -5.41 0.90
C ILE A 90 -8.33 -6.49 1.12
N ASP A 91 -7.10 -6.23 0.68
CA ASP A 91 -5.96 -7.13 0.89
C ASP A 91 -5.66 -7.35 2.39
N ALA A 92 -5.74 -6.29 3.21
CA ALA A 92 -5.53 -6.36 4.65
C ALA A 92 -6.55 -7.28 5.33
N ILE A 93 -7.83 -7.15 4.97
CA ILE A 93 -8.90 -7.98 5.54
C ILE A 93 -8.81 -9.41 5.03
N HIS A 94 -8.59 -9.62 3.73
CA HIS A 94 -8.50 -10.96 3.14
C HIS A 94 -7.43 -11.82 3.82
N HIS A 95 -6.28 -11.21 4.13
CA HIS A 95 -5.17 -11.91 4.79
C HIS A 95 -5.22 -11.81 6.32
N ASN A 96 -6.21 -11.14 6.91
CA ASN A 96 -6.27 -10.81 8.34
C ASN A 96 -4.96 -10.20 8.87
N ASN A 97 -4.33 -9.35 8.05
CA ASN A 97 -3.03 -8.79 8.33
C ASN A 97 -3.15 -7.50 9.16
N ASN A 98 -2.78 -7.60 10.43
CA ASN A 98 -2.77 -6.50 11.39
C ASN A 98 -1.86 -5.34 10.97
N ILE A 99 -0.72 -5.66 10.37
CA ILE A 99 0.29 -4.68 10.01
C ILE A 99 -0.19 -3.89 8.79
N SER A 100 -0.85 -4.56 7.84
CA SER A 100 -1.52 -3.89 6.72
C SER A 100 -2.59 -2.90 7.19
N LEU A 101 -3.39 -3.24 8.21
CA LEU A 101 -4.40 -2.32 8.75
C LEU A 101 -3.79 -1.02 9.29
N LEU A 102 -2.71 -1.14 10.09
CA LEU A 102 -1.99 0.01 10.60
C LEU A 102 -1.42 0.87 9.46
N ALA A 103 -0.85 0.21 8.45
CA ALA A 103 -0.24 0.89 7.31
C ALA A 103 -1.28 1.62 6.44
N VAL A 104 -2.48 1.06 6.26
CA VAL A 104 -3.61 1.77 5.62
C VAL A 104 -3.98 3.02 6.41
N CYS A 105 -4.13 2.94 7.74
CA CYS A 105 -4.42 4.13 8.55
C CYS A 105 -3.33 5.21 8.43
N LEU A 106 -2.05 4.83 8.46
CA LEU A 106 -0.94 5.77 8.29
C LEU A 106 -0.96 6.41 6.90
N THR A 107 -1.29 5.63 5.88
CA THR A 107 -1.36 6.11 4.50
C THR A 107 -2.51 7.08 4.31
N ASN A 108 -3.67 6.85 4.92
CA ASN A 108 -4.75 7.84 4.88
C ASN A 108 -4.31 9.20 5.45
N VAL A 109 -3.54 9.19 6.53
CA VAL A 109 -2.96 10.42 7.10
C VAL A 109 -2.01 11.09 6.10
N CYS A 110 -1.17 10.31 5.40
CA CYS A 110 -0.33 10.84 4.32
C CYS A 110 -1.16 11.46 3.19
N ILE A 111 -2.28 10.85 2.80
CA ILE A 111 -3.18 11.38 1.77
C ILE A 111 -3.84 12.68 2.24
N VAL A 112 -4.24 12.79 3.52
CA VAL A 112 -4.74 14.05 4.11
C VAL A 112 -3.69 15.15 4.01
N VAL A 113 -2.45 14.88 4.43
CA VAL A 113 -1.34 15.85 4.34
C VAL A 113 -1.13 16.30 2.90
N TYR A 114 -1.11 15.35 1.97
CA TYR A 114 -0.97 15.64 0.55
C TYR A 114 -2.11 16.51 0.00
N ALA A 115 -3.36 16.20 0.34
CA ALA A 115 -4.52 16.99 -0.08
C ALA A 115 -4.48 18.44 0.45
N VAL A 116 -3.96 18.65 1.66
CA VAL A 116 -3.73 20.01 2.19
C VAL A 116 -2.66 20.74 1.37
N MET A 117 -1.57 20.05 1.00
CA MET A 117 -0.54 20.63 0.14
C MET A 117 -1.12 20.95 -1.26
N GLN A 118 -1.97 20.09 -1.81
CA GLN A 118 -2.68 20.30 -3.07
C GLN A 118 -3.50 21.57 -3.06
N TYR A 119 -4.31 21.79 -2.03
CA TYR A 119 -5.09 23.01 -1.88
C TYR A 119 -4.21 24.28 -1.95
N ILE A 120 -3.07 24.27 -1.25
CA ILE A 120 -2.15 25.41 -1.22
C ILE A 120 -1.53 25.65 -2.60
N LYS A 121 -1.01 24.60 -3.25
CA LYS A 121 -0.35 24.72 -4.55
C LYS A 121 -1.32 25.03 -5.68
N MET A 122 -2.54 24.53 -5.64
CA MET A 122 -3.54 24.86 -6.64
C MET A 122 -3.87 26.36 -6.61
N ARG A 123 -3.94 26.96 -5.42
CA ARG A 123 -4.10 28.41 -5.28
C ARG A 123 -2.92 29.17 -5.87
N GLU A 124 -1.70 28.82 -5.47
CA GLU A 124 -0.47 29.44 -5.98
C GLU A 124 -0.39 29.37 -7.51
N VAL A 125 -0.71 28.21 -8.09
CA VAL A 125 -0.71 28.00 -9.54
C VAL A 125 -1.77 28.86 -10.23
N THR A 126 -3.01 28.86 -9.72
CA THR A 126 -4.11 29.64 -10.31
C THR A 126 -3.79 31.14 -10.31
N ASP A 127 -3.26 31.66 -9.20
CA ASP A 127 -2.83 33.05 -9.07
C ASP A 127 -1.66 33.36 -10.03
N SER A 128 -0.69 32.44 -10.17
CA SER A 128 0.49 32.63 -11.04
C SER A 128 0.17 32.62 -12.54
N LEU A 129 -0.91 31.94 -12.94
CA LEU A 129 -1.31 31.81 -14.34
C LEU A 129 -2.18 32.99 -14.80
N GLN A 130 -2.78 33.73 -13.87
CA GLN A 130 -3.63 34.86 -14.22
C GLN A 130 -2.82 35.97 -14.89
N GLY A 131 -3.27 36.43 -16.07
CA GLY A 131 -2.56 37.45 -16.86
C GLY A 131 -1.35 36.95 -17.64
N THR A 132 -1.12 35.63 -17.69
CA THR A 132 -0.03 35.05 -18.51
C THR A 132 -0.47 34.81 -19.95
N ALA A 133 0.48 34.98 -20.87
CA ALA A 133 0.33 34.76 -22.31
C ALA A 133 1.50 33.93 -22.85
N ASP A 134 1.28 33.26 -23.98
CA ASP A 134 2.34 32.60 -24.72
C ASP A 134 3.28 33.60 -25.42
N GLY A 135 4.34 33.11 -26.04
CA GLY A 135 5.31 33.94 -26.78
C GLY A 135 4.72 34.67 -28.00
N MET A 136 3.49 34.34 -28.40
CA MET A 136 2.73 35.01 -29.47
C MET A 136 1.68 35.99 -28.92
N GLY A 137 1.58 36.14 -27.60
CA GLY A 137 0.62 37.02 -26.94
C GLY A 137 -0.78 36.43 -26.77
N ASN A 138 -1.00 35.14 -27.07
CA ASN A 138 -2.29 34.51 -26.80
C ASN A 138 -2.39 34.16 -25.30
N PRO A 139 -3.54 34.43 -24.67
CA PRO A 139 -3.73 34.12 -23.25
C PRO A 139 -3.61 32.62 -22.99
N LEU A 140 -2.89 32.23 -21.94
CA LEU A 140 -2.78 30.82 -21.51
C LEU A 140 -4.03 30.34 -20.77
N VAL A 141 -4.74 31.28 -20.16
CA VAL A 141 -5.96 31.06 -19.37
C VAL A 141 -6.95 32.17 -19.66
N ASP A 142 -8.23 31.91 -19.42
CA ASP A 142 -9.26 32.93 -19.58
C ASP A 142 -9.14 34.02 -18.49
N TRP A 143 -8.67 35.21 -18.87
CA TRP A 143 -8.49 36.35 -17.96
C TRP A 143 -9.81 36.99 -17.50
N SER A 144 -10.92 36.70 -18.19
CA SER A 144 -12.21 37.32 -17.88
C SER A 144 -12.85 36.78 -16.59
N ARG A 145 -12.37 35.63 -16.11
CA ARG A 145 -12.92 34.93 -14.96
C ARG A 145 -11.83 34.42 -14.02
N ASP A 146 -12.06 34.65 -12.73
CA ASP A 146 -11.31 33.99 -11.66
C ASP A 146 -11.95 32.63 -11.37
N ILE A 147 -11.20 31.55 -11.58
CA ILE A 147 -11.68 30.17 -11.41
C ILE A 147 -11.56 29.69 -9.95
N TRP A 148 -10.72 30.34 -9.14
CA TRP A 148 -10.43 29.90 -7.79
C TRP A 148 -11.67 29.86 -6.88
N PRO A 149 -12.58 30.86 -6.87
CA PRO A 149 -13.80 30.82 -6.07
C PRO A 149 -14.70 29.61 -6.39
N SER A 150 -14.68 29.12 -7.62
CA SER A 150 -15.46 27.95 -8.06
C SER A 150 -14.82 26.63 -7.61
N MET A 151 -13.49 26.53 -7.62
CA MET A 151 -12.75 25.31 -7.24
C MET A 151 -12.54 25.18 -5.73
N ARG A 152 -12.29 26.30 -5.05
CA ARG A 152 -11.99 26.38 -3.61
C ARG A 152 -12.90 25.52 -2.71
N PRO A 153 -14.24 25.54 -2.85
CA PRO A 153 -15.08 24.73 -1.97
C PRO A 153 -14.88 23.22 -2.17
N ALA A 154 -14.67 22.77 -3.42
CA ALA A 154 -14.41 21.37 -3.72
C ALA A 154 -13.03 20.92 -3.22
N GLU A 155 -12.01 21.76 -3.47
CA GLU A 155 -10.63 21.53 -2.98
C GLU A 155 -10.55 21.50 -1.45
N PHE A 156 -11.33 22.33 -0.75
CA PHE A 156 -11.42 22.27 0.72
C PHE A 156 -12.18 21.03 1.22
N ALA A 157 -13.17 20.56 0.46
CA ALA A 157 -13.96 19.38 0.83
C ALA A 157 -13.15 18.09 0.81
N ILE A 158 -12.16 17.96 -0.08
CA ILE A 158 -11.30 16.76 -0.20
C ILE A 158 -10.58 16.42 1.13
N PRO A 159 -9.70 17.29 1.69
CA PRO A 159 -9.04 17.00 2.97
C PRO A 159 -10.02 16.86 4.12
N ALA A 160 -11.18 17.54 4.09
CA ALA A 160 -12.22 17.37 5.10
C ALA A 160 -12.83 15.95 5.07
N VAL A 161 -13.17 15.42 3.88
CA VAL A 161 -13.67 14.05 3.70
C VAL A 161 -12.64 13.01 4.11
N LEU A 162 -11.38 13.18 3.73
CA LEU A 162 -10.26 12.30 4.12
C LEU A 162 -10.04 12.30 5.65
N THR A 163 -10.14 13.48 6.28
CA THR A 163 -9.98 13.62 7.73
C THR A 163 -11.14 12.99 8.50
N ILE A 164 -12.39 13.23 8.07
CA ILE A 164 -13.57 12.62 8.69
C ILE A 164 -13.51 11.10 8.56
N SER A 165 -13.13 10.60 7.40
CA SER A 165 -12.93 9.17 7.16
C SER A 165 -11.81 8.60 8.03
N SER A 166 -10.70 9.34 8.22
CA SER A 166 -9.63 8.97 9.17
C SER A 166 -10.15 8.73 10.59
N LEU A 167 -11.04 9.62 11.07
CA LEU A 167 -11.66 9.52 12.40
C LEU A 167 -12.56 8.28 12.55
N VAL A 168 -13.05 7.70 11.45
CA VAL A 168 -13.87 6.49 11.44
C VAL A 168 -13.02 5.23 11.26
N ILE A 169 -12.06 5.25 10.32
CA ILE A 169 -11.23 4.07 10.02
C ILE A 169 -10.26 3.74 11.16
N ILE A 170 -9.74 4.71 11.90
CA ILE A 170 -8.77 4.47 12.98
C ILE A 170 -9.42 3.65 14.12
N PRO A 171 -10.60 4.02 14.67
CA PRO A 171 -11.31 3.19 15.64
C PRO A 171 -11.74 1.84 15.09
N ALA A 172 -12.16 1.77 13.81
CA ALA A 172 -12.53 0.51 13.17
C ALA A 172 -11.31 -0.43 13.08
N ALA A 173 -10.18 0.06 12.59
CA ALA A 173 -8.91 -0.67 12.53
C ALA A 173 -8.45 -1.14 13.91
N TYR A 174 -8.60 -0.32 14.96
CA TYR A 174 -8.28 -0.72 16.32
C TYR A 174 -9.13 -1.91 16.80
N ARG A 175 -10.42 -1.95 16.45
CA ARG A 175 -11.30 -3.09 16.76
C ARG A 175 -10.90 -4.34 15.99
N LEU A 176 -10.67 -4.23 14.67
CA LEU A 176 -10.16 -5.35 13.87
C LEU A 176 -8.82 -5.87 14.41
N HIS A 177 -7.93 -4.95 14.81
CA HIS A 177 -6.63 -5.29 15.36
C HIS A 177 -6.74 -6.20 16.59
N LYS A 178 -7.68 -5.90 17.50
CA LYS A 178 -7.95 -6.76 18.67
C LYS A 178 -8.40 -8.16 18.26
N ASP A 179 -9.31 -8.25 17.29
CA ASP A 179 -9.85 -9.53 16.81
C ASP A 179 -8.75 -10.39 16.18
N TYR A 180 -7.91 -9.78 15.34
CA TYR A 180 -6.81 -10.44 14.64
C TYR A 180 -5.63 -10.79 15.58
N ALA A 181 -5.26 -9.89 16.50
CA ALA A 181 -4.22 -10.17 17.49
C ALA A 181 -4.60 -11.36 18.38
N TRP A 182 -5.86 -11.47 18.76
CA TRP A 182 -6.39 -12.61 19.50
C TRP A 182 -6.36 -13.90 18.68
N ALA A 183 -6.72 -13.84 17.39
CA ALA A 183 -6.65 -14.99 16.49
C ALA A 183 -5.20 -15.49 16.28
N ILE A 184 -4.24 -14.58 16.11
CA ILE A 184 -2.82 -14.91 15.97
C ILE A 184 -2.29 -15.55 17.25
N TYR A 185 -2.62 -14.99 18.43
CA TYR A 185 -2.23 -15.55 19.72
C TYR A 185 -2.68 -17.01 19.88
N LYS A 186 -3.91 -17.34 19.46
CA LYS A 186 -4.42 -18.71 19.53
C LYS A 186 -3.69 -19.67 18.59
N ARG A 187 -3.38 -19.24 17.36
CA ARG A 187 -2.76 -20.09 16.33
C ARG A 187 -1.28 -20.36 16.58
N ILE A 188 -0.55 -19.39 17.15
CA ILE A 188 0.89 -19.48 17.40
C ILE A 188 1.14 -19.72 18.89
N HIS A 189 0.72 -20.88 19.40
CA HIS A 189 1.11 -21.31 20.73
C HIS A 189 2.55 -21.83 20.72
N GLY A 190 3.42 -21.27 21.57
CA GLY A 190 4.57 -22.01 22.11
C GLY A 190 5.98 -21.58 21.72
N SER A 191 6.22 -20.60 20.83
CA SER A 191 7.59 -20.07 20.65
C SER A 191 7.63 -18.58 20.26
N PRO A 192 8.32 -17.72 21.05
CA PRO A 192 8.44 -16.29 20.75
C PRO A 192 9.27 -16.01 19.48
N GLU A 193 10.24 -16.87 19.18
CA GLU A 193 11.10 -16.72 18.00
C GLU A 193 10.34 -16.86 16.68
N LEU A 194 9.44 -17.86 16.58
CA LEU A 194 8.62 -18.10 15.41
C LEU A 194 7.71 -16.89 15.10
N ARG A 195 7.14 -16.32 16.16
CA ARG A 195 6.29 -15.12 16.08
C ARG A 195 7.07 -13.91 15.57
N LEU A 196 8.30 -13.70 16.02
CA LEU A 196 9.15 -12.60 15.55
C LEU A 196 9.52 -12.75 14.07
N ARG A 197 9.84 -13.98 13.64
CA ARG A 197 10.14 -14.28 12.23
C ARG A 197 8.93 -14.02 11.32
N TYR A 198 7.74 -14.43 11.76
CA TYR A 198 6.49 -14.18 11.05
C TYR A 198 6.15 -12.68 10.97
N LEU A 199 6.35 -11.93 12.07
CA LEU A 199 6.16 -10.49 12.09
C LEU A 199 7.06 -9.78 11.07
N ALA A 200 8.35 -10.10 11.04
CA ALA A 200 9.29 -9.50 10.08
C ALA A 200 8.88 -9.75 8.62
N TYR A 201 8.38 -10.96 8.34
CA TYR A 201 7.85 -11.33 7.03
C TYR A 201 6.60 -10.52 6.66
N GLU A 202 5.63 -10.37 7.57
CA GLU A 202 4.44 -9.55 7.33
C GLU A 202 4.79 -8.07 7.13
N ILE A 203 5.70 -7.52 7.95
CA ILE A 203 6.17 -6.14 7.81
C ILE A 203 6.79 -5.95 6.42
N TYR A 204 7.66 -6.86 5.99
CA TYR A 204 8.27 -6.79 4.66
C TYR A 204 7.22 -6.77 3.53
N LEU A 205 6.22 -7.66 3.59
CA LEU A 205 5.16 -7.73 2.58
C LEU A 205 4.27 -6.48 2.54
N VAL A 206 4.11 -5.81 3.68
CA VAL A 206 3.39 -4.55 3.78
C VAL A 206 4.25 -3.45 3.16
N LEU A 207 5.47 -3.26 3.66
CA LEU A 207 6.36 -2.19 3.23
C LEU A 207 6.61 -2.21 1.72
N ILE A 208 6.84 -3.38 1.11
CA ILE A 208 7.10 -3.47 -0.34
C ILE A 208 5.94 -2.97 -1.22
N LYS A 209 4.68 -3.09 -0.74
CA LYS A 209 3.50 -2.55 -1.43
C LYS A 209 3.46 -1.02 -1.31
N PHE A 210 3.75 -0.49 -0.12
CA PHE A 210 3.80 0.95 0.11
C PHE A 210 4.99 1.61 -0.60
N ASP A 211 6.14 0.94 -0.69
CA ASP A 211 7.29 1.39 -1.47
C ASP A 211 6.89 1.63 -2.93
N PHE A 212 6.18 0.67 -3.56
CA PHE A 212 5.69 0.84 -4.92
C PHE A 212 4.76 2.06 -5.05
N PHE A 213 3.84 2.25 -4.10
CA PHE A 213 2.91 3.37 -4.10
C PHE A 213 3.63 4.73 -4.01
N PHE A 214 4.46 4.94 -2.99
CA PHE A 214 5.14 6.22 -2.77
C PHE A 214 6.21 6.49 -3.83
N LEU A 215 6.93 5.45 -4.30
CA LEU A 215 7.90 5.60 -5.39
C LEU A 215 7.20 5.97 -6.70
N THR A 216 6.06 5.36 -7.02
CA THR A 216 5.27 5.71 -8.21
C THR A 216 4.76 7.15 -8.12
N GLY A 217 4.21 7.57 -6.98
CA GLY A 217 3.79 8.95 -6.75
C GLY A 217 4.92 9.96 -6.94
N PHE A 218 6.11 9.65 -6.38
CA PHE A 218 7.32 10.45 -6.59
C PHE A 218 7.70 10.53 -8.08
N ILE A 219 7.80 9.39 -8.77
CA ILE A 219 8.20 9.33 -10.18
C ILE A 219 7.24 10.15 -11.06
N ILE A 220 5.92 9.98 -10.88
CA ILE A 220 4.93 10.69 -11.71
C ILE A 220 5.06 12.21 -11.52
N GLN A 221 5.18 12.72 -10.29
CA GLN A 221 5.34 14.17 -10.07
C GLN A 221 6.67 14.68 -10.57
N TYR A 222 7.74 14.01 -10.18
CA TYR A 222 9.09 14.41 -10.53
C TYR A 222 9.24 14.50 -12.04
N ASP A 223 8.75 13.50 -12.77
CA ASP A 223 9.02 13.39 -14.18
C ASP A 223 8.12 14.29 -15.05
N LEU A 224 6.82 14.37 -14.73
CA LEU A 224 5.88 15.21 -15.49
C LEU A 224 6.04 16.71 -15.19
N ILE A 225 6.52 17.06 -14.00
CA ILE A 225 6.64 18.46 -13.57
C ILE A 225 8.11 18.90 -13.59
N ASP A 226 9.04 18.27 -12.88
CA ASP A 226 10.45 18.75 -12.80
C ASP A 226 11.24 18.48 -14.08
N VAL A 227 11.17 17.26 -14.62
CA VAL A 227 11.91 16.87 -15.83
C VAL A 227 11.24 17.43 -17.09
N HIS A 228 9.90 17.52 -17.10
CA HIS A 228 9.09 18.14 -18.15
C HIS A 228 9.51 17.73 -19.57
N PHE A 229 9.46 16.42 -19.85
CA PHE A 229 9.79 15.80 -21.14
C PHE A 229 11.25 15.97 -21.63
N ALA A 230 12.17 16.34 -20.74
CA ALA A 230 13.60 16.39 -21.08
C ALA A 230 14.20 14.98 -21.25
N GLU A 231 14.51 14.61 -22.50
CA GLU A 231 15.14 13.34 -22.83
C GLU A 231 16.67 13.37 -22.64
N PRO A 232 17.32 12.26 -22.24
CA PRO A 232 16.76 10.90 -22.05
C PRO A 232 16.20 10.64 -20.64
N GLU A 233 16.25 11.63 -19.76
CA GLU A 233 15.92 11.47 -18.34
C GLU A 233 14.44 11.12 -18.14
N TYR A 234 13.56 11.72 -18.93
CA TYR A 234 12.13 11.46 -18.92
C TYR A 234 11.82 9.97 -19.18
N SER A 235 12.25 9.46 -20.33
CA SER A 235 11.99 8.06 -20.70
C SER A 235 12.59 7.06 -19.71
N LEU A 236 13.79 7.32 -19.18
CA LEU A 236 14.44 6.47 -18.19
C LEU A 236 13.71 6.48 -16.85
N THR A 237 13.22 7.64 -16.42
CA THR A 237 12.51 7.80 -15.15
C THR A 237 11.12 7.18 -15.21
N MET A 238 10.37 7.36 -16.30
CA MET A 238 9.10 6.64 -16.52
C MET A 238 9.27 5.12 -16.50
N ALA A 239 10.38 4.60 -17.03
CA ALA A 239 10.67 3.17 -17.01
C ALA A 239 10.84 2.59 -15.59
N LEU A 240 11.06 3.43 -14.57
CA LEU A 240 11.15 2.99 -13.17
C LEU A 240 9.79 2.53 -12.62
N ILE A 241 8.66 3.02 -13.13
CA ILE A 241 7.32 2.57 -12.69
C ILE A 241 7.14 1.06 -12.97
N PRO A 242 7.22 0.55 -14.22
CA PRO A 242 7.10 -0.87 -14.47
C PRO A 242 8.25 -1.68 -13.85
N ALA A 243 9.47 -1.13 -13.78
CA ALA A 243 10.58 -1.81 -13.10
C ALA A 243 10.29 -2.02 -11.60
N SER A 244 9.77 -1.00 -10.91
CA SER A 244 9.40 -1.10 -9.49
C SER A 244 8.25 -2.08 -9.26
N LEU A 245 7.29 -2.17 -10.18
CA LEU A 245 6.23 -3.19 -10.14
C LEU A 245 6.82 -4.60 -10.24
N LEU A 246 7.76 -4.82 -11.17
CA LEU A 246 8.45 -6.10 -11.31
C LEU A 246 9.26 -6.44 -10.05
N VAL A 247 9.97 -5.47 -9.45
CA VAL A 247 10.70 -5.65 -8.19
C VAL A 247 9.75 -5.99 -7.05
N MET A 248 8.59 -5.33 -6.95
CA MET A 248 7.56 -5.64 -5.95
C MET A 248 7.06 -7.08 -6.08
N VAL A 249 6.65 -7.49 -7.29
CA VAL A 249 6.16 -8.86 -7.56
C VAL A 249 7.25 -9.89 -7.31
N ALA A 250 8.47 -9.65 -7.81
CA ALA A 250 9.62 -10.52 -7.59
C ALA A 250 9.96 -10.62 -6.10
N GLY A 251 9.95 -9.52 -5.35
CA GLY A 251 10.22 -9.48 -3.93
C GLY A 251 9.19 -10.28 -3.11
N ILE A 252 7.90 -10.16 -3.43
CA ILE A 252 6.83 -10.94 -2.80
C ILE A 252 6.97 -12.44 -3.14
N TYR A 253 7.32 -12.76 -4.39
CA TYR A 253 7.53 -14.15 -4.82
C TYR A 253 8.76 -14.78 -4.13
N CYS A 254 9.90 -14.08 -4.15
CA CYS A 254 11.17 -14.58 -3.60
C CYS A 254 11.08 -14.89 -2.11
N VAL A 255 10.42 -14.01 -1.33
CA VAL A 255 10.25 -14.22 0.10
C VAL A 255 9.32 -15.41 0.40
N LYS A 256 8.28 -15.63 -0.42
CA LYS A 256 7.37 -16.78 -0.30
C LYS A 256 8.02 -18.10 -0.71
N SER A 257 8.84 -18.08 -1.75
CA SER A 257 9.51 -19.26 -2.30
C SER A 257 10.81 -19.62 -1.57
N GLY A 258 11.30 -18.76 -0.66
CA GLY A 258 12.56 -19.00 0.05
C GLY A 258 13.80 -18.91 -0.85
N LEU A 259 13.75 -18.12 -1.93
CA LEU A 259 14.86 -17.98 -2.89
C LEU A 259 15.85 -16.90 -2.41
N ARG A 260 16.84 -17.30 -1.61
CA ARG A 260 17.83 -16.37 -1.00
C ARG A 260 18.59 -15.53 -2.03
N VAL A 261 19.08 -16.16 -3.10
CA VAL A 261 19.88 -15.47 -4.12
C VAL A 261 19.03 -14.41 -4.83
N ALA A 262 17.81 -14.75 -5.21
CA ALA A 262 16.89 -13.80 -5.83
C ALA A 262 16.47 -12.67 -4.88
N MET A 263 16.34 -12.98 -3.58
CA MET A 263 16.10 -11.95 -2.56
C MET A 263 17.28 -10.96 -2.42
N MET A 264 18.53 -11.42 -2.57
CA MET A 264 19.69 -10.52 -2.60
C MET A 264 19.65 -9.56 -3.78
N VAL A 265 19.21 -10.02 -4.96
CA VAL A 265 19.02 -9.15 -6.13
C VAL A 265 17.97 -8.09 -5.85
N VAL A 266 16.84 -8.46 -5.24
CA VAL A 266 15.79 -7.51 -4.83
C VAL A 266 16.32 -6.46 -3.85
N ILE A 267 17.16 -6.84 -2.88
CA ILE A 267 17.81 -5.90 -1.96
C ILE A 267 18.72 -4.91 -2.71
N VAL A 268 19.50 -5.39 -3.69
CA VAL A 268 20.34 -4.51 -4.53
C VAL A 268 19.47 -3.51 -5.30
N CYS A 269 18.32 -3.92 -5.82
CA CYS A 269 17.36 -3.00 -6.46
C CYS A 269 16.88 -1.92 -5.48
N PHE A 270 16.52 -2.27 -4.23
CA PHE A 270 16.12 -1.28 -3.22
C PHE A 270 17.26 -0.32 -2.84
N LEU A 271 18.50 -0.80 -2.74
CA LEU A 271 19.67 0.06 -2.53
C LEU A 271 19.86 1.03 -3.71
N GLY A 272 19.61 0.58 -4.94
CA GLY A 272 19.56 1.43 -6.13
C GLY A 272 18.47 2.50 -6.03
N SER A 273 17.26 2.14 -5.58
CA SER A 273 16.17 3.09 -5.36
C SER A 273 16.50 4.11 -4.26
N ILE A 274 17.18 3.71 -3.18
CA ILE A 274 17.67 4.63 -2.15
C ILE A 274 18.66 5.63 -2.74
N ALA A 275 19.66 5.15 -3.51
CA ALA A 275 20.65 6.01 -4.14
C ALA A 275 20.00 7.00 -5.12
N TYR A 276 19.02 6.54 -5.90
CA TYR A 276 18.25 7.37 -6.80
C TYR A 276 17.47 8.46 -6.05
N LEU A 277 16.68 8.09 -5.03
CA LEU A 277 15.91 9.05 -4.24
C LEU A 277 16.80 10.07 -3.55
N LEU A 278 17.93 9.66 -2.96
CA LEU A 278 18.89 10.58 -2.35
C LEU A 278 19.46 11.58 -3.36
N SER A 279 19.87 11.10 -4.54
CA SER A 279 20.35 11.98 -5.61
C SER A 279 19.31 13.02 -5.99
N ARG A 280 18.05 12.61 -6.13
CA ARG A 280 16.94 13.51 -6.48
C ARG A 280 16.57 14.49 -5.38
N ILE A 281 16.56 14.05 -4.12
CA ILE A 281 16.36 14.93 -2.96
C ILE A 281 17.45 16.00 -2.92
N VAL A 282 18.71 15.65 -3.17
CA VAL A 282 19.82 16.62 -3.20
C VAL A 282 19.65 17.64 -4.33
N VAL A 283 19.28 17.20 -5.53
CA VAL A 283 19.02 18.09 -6.68
C VAL A 283 17.86 19.04 -6.37
N LEU A 284 16.77 18.50 -5.83
CA LEU A 284 15.57 19.26 -5.53
C LEU A 284 15.77 20.24 -4.36
N CYS A 285 16.67 19.91 -3.42
CA CYS A 285 17.06 20.79 -2.31
C CYS A 285 18.16 21.80 -2.63
N GLY A 286 18.87 21.64 -3.76
CA GLY A 286 20.01 22.48 -4.14
C GLY A 286 19.61 23.85 -4.70
N ASN A 287 20.57 24.48 -5.40
CA ASN A 287 20.40 25.78 -6.07
C ASN A 287 20.39 25.65 -7.61
N SER A 288 20.21 24.43 -8.14
CA SER A 288 20.11 24.21 -9.58
C SER A 288 18.80 24.77 -10.14
N GLN A 289 18.72 25.00 -11.45
CA GLN A 289 17.48 25.44 -12.13
C GLN A 289 16.27 24.55 -11.81
N ARG A 290 16.50 23.24 -11.64
CA ARG A 290 15.49 22.25 -11.22
C ARG A 290 15.00 22.40 -9.77
N ALA A 291 15.75 23.09 -8.92
CA ALA A 291 15.32 23.33 -7.54
C ALA A 291 14.23 24.41 -7.43
N HIS A 292 14.02 25.19 -8.50
CA HIS A 292 13.03 26.26 -8.61
C HIS A 292 11.72 25.82 -9.31
N THR A 293 11.39 24.53 -9.22
CA THR A 293 10.18 23.97 -9.83
C THR A 293 8.95 24.15 -8.93
N VAL A 294 7.82 24.52 -9.54
CA VAL A 294 6.52 24.62 -8.87
C VAL A 294 6.09 23.21 -8.41
N GLY A 295 5.68 23.06 -7.15
CA GLY A 295 5.30 21.74 -6.59
C GLY A 295 6.46 20.96 -5.96
N ARG A 296 7.67 21.53 -5.85
CA ARG A 296 8.82 20.93 -5.16
C ARG A 296 8.50 20.31 -3.79
N GLU A 297 7.70 21.00 -2.98
CA GLU A 297 7.35 20.52 -1.63
C GLU A 297 6.61 19.18 -1.66
N MET A 298 5.71 18.99 -2.63
CA MET A 298 4.94 17.76 -2.82
C MET A 298 5.83 16.61 -3.27
N MET A 299 6.76 16.88 -4.20
CA MET A 299 7.74 15.91 -4.65
C MET A 299 8.66 15.48 -3.50
N LEU A 300 9.12 16.43 -2.68
CA LEU A 300 9.94 16.15 -1.50
C LEU A 300 9.18 15.31 -0.47
N PHE A 301 7.89 15.58 -0.26
CA PHE A 301 7.05 14.78 0.62
C PHE A 301 7.04 13.30 0.18
N PHE A 302 6.76 13.02 -1.09
CA PHE A 302 6.81 11.66 -1.62
C PHE A 302 8.22 11.04 -1.52
N ALA A 303 9.26 11.80 -1.89
CA ALA A 303 10.63 11.30 -1.88
C ALA A 303 11.11 10.92 -0.48
N VAL A 304 10.83 11.75 0.53
CA VAL A 304 11.24 11.51 1.92
C VAL A 304 10.48 10.34 2.51
N VAL A 305 9.16 10.25 2.29
CA VAL A 305 8.36 9.11 2.78
C VAL A 305 8.80 7.82 2.10
N ALA A 306 8.99 7.82 0.78
CA ALA A 306 9.51 6.66 0.05
C ALA A 306 10.90 6.23 0.55
N LEU A 307 11.80 7.18 0.80
CA LEU A 307 13.14 6.88 1.30
C LEU A 307 13.08 6.19 2.67
N VAL A 308 12.27 6.71 3.60
CA VAL A 308 12.11 6.11 4.94
C VAL A 308 11.52 4.70 4.84
N LEU A 309 10.49 4.50 4.02
CA LEU A 309 9.88 3.19 3.80
C LEU A 309 10.87 2.18 3.21
N ILE A 310 11.60 2.54 2.14
CA ILE A 310 12.55 1.64 1.49
C ILE A 310 13.71 1.28 2.43
N VAL A 311 14.19 2.22 3.26
CA VAL A 311 15.21 1.91 4.28
C VAL A 311 14.69 0.87 5.28
N MET A 312 13.44 1.00 5.74
CA MET A 312 12.81 -0.02 6.58
C MET A 312 12.64 -1.35 5.83
N THR A 313 12.26 -1.32 4.55
CA THR A 313 12.11 -2.51 3.70
C THR A 313 13.42 -3.28 3.57
N VAL A 314 14.54 -2.58 3.35
CA VAL A 314 15.87 -3.21 3.29
C VAL A 314 16.20 -3.90 4.62
N GLY A 315 15.94 -3.24 5.76
CA GLY A 315 16.13 -3.83 7.08
C GLY A 315 15.32 -5.12 7.27
N CYS A 316 14.02 -5.08 6.95
CA CYS A 316 13.14 -6.25 7.05
C CYS A 316 13.51 -7.35 6.05
N ALA A 317 13.95 -6.99 4.84
CA ALA A 317 14.41 -7.93 3.82
C ALA A 317 15.66 -8.70 4.28
N VAL A 318 16.64 -8.01 4.87
CA VAL A 318 17.83 -8.64 5.46
C VAL A 318 17.43 -9.59 6.59
N GLN A 319 16.51 -9.16 7.47
CA GLN A 319 16.01 -10.01 8.55
C GLN A 319 15.30 -11.26 7.99
N CYS A 320 14.54 -11.15 6.89
CA CYS A 320 13.91 -12.30 6.24
C CYS A 320 14.94 -13.29 5.69
N ILE A 321 16.05 -12.82 5.09
CA ILE A 321 17.13 -13.70 4.60
C ILE A 321 17.82 -14.42 5.77
N LEU A 322 18.12 -13.70 6.85
CA LEU A 322 18.74 -14.29 8.05
C LEU A 322 17.82 -15.32 8.68
N ASN A 323 16.52 -15.05 8.76
CA ASN A 323 15.52 -15.99 9.29
C ASN A 323 15.40 -17.26 8.43
N LEU A 324 15.51 -17.13 7.11
CA LEU A 324 15.49 -18.25 6.19
C LEU A 324 16.73 -19.15 6.36
N SER A 325 17.85 -18.62 6.86
CA SER A 325 19.07 -19.37 7.18
C SER A 325 18.86 -20.45 8.25
N TYR A 326 18.08 -20.14 9.28
CA TYR A 326 17.80 -21.05 10.39
C TYR A 326 16.89 -22.22 10.00
N GLY A 327 15.95 -22.02 9.06
CA GLY A 327 15.08 -23.09 8.55
C GLY A 327 15.81 -24.21 7.78
N LEU A 328 17.05 -23.97 7.34
CA LEU A 328 17.91 -24.95 6.67
C LEU A 328 18.91 -25.63 7.61
N GLN A 329 19.17 -25.06 8.78
CA GLN A 329 20.04 -25.67 9.79
C GLN A 329 19.32 -26.74 10.62
N VAL A 330 18.00 -26.58 10.85
CA VAL A 330 17.16 -27.59 11.52
C VAL A 330 16.77 -28.74 10.59
N GLY A 331 16.91 -28.55 9.27
CA GLY A 331 16.73 -29.60 8.25
C GLY A 331 17.95 -30.52 8.08
N ARG A 332 19.04 -30.31 8.82
CA ARG A 332 20.13 -31.29 8.91
C ARG A 332 19.69 -32.36 9.92
N PRO A 333 19.52 -33.62 9.53
CA PRO A 333 19.16 -34.68 10.47
C PRO A 333 20.37 -35.03 11.32
N ASP A 334 20.77 -34.13 12.22
CA ASP A 334 21.67 -34.48 13.30
C ASP A 334 20.83 -35.19 14.37
N SER A 335 21.11 -36.50 14.45
CA SER A 335 20.45 -37.53 15.23
C SER A 335 20.00 -37.13 16.64
N ARG A 336 18.81 -37.66 17.01
CA ARG A 336 18.20 -37.83 18.34
C ARG A 336 17.26 -36.71 18.82
N TRP A 337 15.99 -36.87 18.47
CA TRP A 337 14.88 -36.49 19.36
C TRP A 337 13.94 -37.71 19.52
N PRO A 338 13.60 -38.13 20.75
CA PRO A 338 12.73 -39.28 20.97
C PRO A 338 11.29 -38.93 20.58
N GLN A 339 10.72 -39.73 19.68
CA GLN A 339 9.30 -39.70 19.33
C GLN A 339 8.47 -40.09 20.57
N SER A 340 7.87 -39.10 21.24
CA SER A 340 6.67 -39.34 22.05
C SER A 340 5.46 -38.90 21.25
N SER A 341 4.87 -39.88 20.56
CA SER A 341 3.52 -39.84 20.02
C SER A 341 2.54 -39.44 21.14
N HIS A 342 1.74 -38.38 20.95
CA HIS A 342 0.35 -38.22 21.40
C HIS A 342 -0.13 -36.77 21.12
N ALA A 343 -1.41 -36.65 20.79
CA ALA A 343 -2.21 -35.43 20.55
C ALA A 343 -2.11 -34.82 19.13
N PHE A 344 -3.02 -35.21 18.23
CA PHE A 344 -4.30 -34.51 18.09
C PHE A 344 -5.20 -35.31 17.13
N GLN A 345 -6.24 -35.91 17.70
CA GLN A 345 -7.31 -36.59 16.98
C GLN A 345 -8.23 -35.51 16.43
N THR A 346 -8.32 -35.43 15.11
CA THR A 346 -9.25 -34.59 14.36
C THR A 346 -10.70 -34.94 14.73
N LEU A 347 -11.41 -34.00 15.35
CA LEU A 347 -12.87 -34.04 15.46
C LEU A 347 -13.45 -33.57 14.12
N ASP A 348 -13.69 -34.51 13.21
CA ASP A 348 -14.52 -34.29 12.03
C ASP A 348 -15.89 -35.00 12.17
N ALA A 349 -16.93 -34.16 12.11
CA ALA A 349 -18.30 -34.37 11.63
C ALA A 349 -19.31 -35.26 12.41
N PRO A 350 -20.61 -34.86 12.44
CA PRO A 350 -21.68 -35.58 13.11
C PRO A 350 -22.19 -36.76 12.25
N MET A 351 -22.17 -37.96 12.82
CA MET A 351 -22.69 -39.16 12.19
C MET A 351 -24.18 -39.31 12.49
N SER A 352 -25.02 -39.26 11.44
CA SER A 352 -26.44 -39.62 11.49
C SER A 352 -26.62 -41.12 11.78
N PRO A 353 -27.52 -41.54 12.67
CA PRO A 353 -27.68 -42.96 12.99
C PRO A 353 -28.53 -43.67 11.93
N SER A 354 -27.92 -44.63 11.23
CA SER A 354 -28.63 -45.66 10.48
C SER A 354 -29.20 -46.69 11.44
N ILE A 355 -30.53 -46.86 11.37
CA ILE A 355 -31.33 -47.87 12.06
C ILE A 355 -31.17 -49.23 11.36
N GLN A 356 -31.01 -50.30 12.15
CA GLN A 356 -31.11 -51.76 11.89
C GLN A 356 -29.85 -52.47 12.42
N ASP A 357 -29.87 -53.58 13.16
CA ASP A 357 -30.95 -54.43 13.64
C ASP A 357 -30.38 -55.30 14.80
N THR A 358 -31.25 -55.63 15.75
CA THR A 358 -31.31 -56.81 16.64
C THR A 358 -30.04 -57.58 17.08
N ARG A 359 -29.87 -57.77 18.40
CA ARG A 359 -30.31 -58.98 19.17
C ARG A 359 -29.70 -59.04 20.58
N TYR A 360 -30.59 -59.21 21.56
CA TYR A 360 -30.49 -60.08 22.75
C TYR A 360 -29.25 -60.03 23.67
N HIS A 361 -29.42 -59.47 24.87
CA HIS A 361 -29.60 -60.21 26.15
C HIS A 361 -29.79 -59.19 27.28
N ARG A 362 -31.01 -58.98 27.77
CA ARG A 362 -31.63 -59.62 28.96
C ARG A 362 -30.83 -59.44 30.26
N ARG A 363 -31.33 -58.47 31.05
CA ARG A 363 -31.50 -58.43 32.52
C ARG A 363 -30.58 -59.32 33.37
N LEU A 364 -29.88 -58.69 34.32
CA LEU A 364 -30.09 -58.93 35.75
C LEU A 364 -29.49 -57.79 36.58
N SER A 365 -30.18 -57.53 37.67
CA SER A 365 -30.10 -56.46 38.67
C SER A 365 -29.06 -56.71 39.76
N LEU A 366 -28.99 -55.74 40.69
CA LEU A 366 -28.38 -55.71 42.04
C LEU A 366 -26.91 -55.28 42.02
N ASP A 367 -26.48 -54.21 42.70
CA ASP A 367 -27.06 -53.42 43.81
C ASP A 367 -26.88 -51.91 43.59
#